data_AF-A0A7L1NS63-F1
#
_entry.id   AF-A0A7L1NS63-F1
#
_cell.length_a   1.000
_cell.length_b   1.000
_cell.length_c   1.000
_cell.angle_alpha   90.00
_cell.angle_beta   90.00
_cell.angle_gamma   90.00
#
_symmetry.space_group_name_H-M   'P 1'
#
loop_
_entity.id
_entity.type
_entity.pdbx_description
1 polymer ?
#
loop_
_entity_poly.entity_id
_entity_poly.type
_entity_poly.pdbx_seq_one_letter_code
_entity_poly.pdbx_strand_id
1 'polypeptide(L)' 'VPRRVRVSLDYEKGQVDFFDADRRSLIFTFAAAAFHGQSVWPWFLVWGEGAQITLKP' A
#
# COMPACT_ATOMS: atom_id res chain seq x y z
N VAL A 1 12.22 0.73 10.71
CA VAL A 1 11.75 0.56 9.32
C VAL A 1 10.82 -0.64 9.30
N PRO A 2 9.59 -0.51 8.78
CA PRO A 2 8.62 -1.63 8.74
C PRO A 2 9.18 -2.76 7.87
N ARG A 3 9.09 -4.01 8.37
CA ARG A 3 9.50 -5.21 7.60
C ARG A 3 8.35 -5.80 6.80
N ARG A 4 7.12 -5.49 7.21
CA ARG A 4 5.88 -5.89 6.53
C ARG A 4 4.93 -4.71 6.52
N VAL A 5 4.49 -4.35 5.31
CA VAL A 5 3.54 -3.27 5.09
C VAL A 5 2.24 -3.88 4.61
N ARG A 6 1.11 -3.51 5.24
CA ARG A 6 -0.22 -3.77 4.72
C ARG A 6 -0.67 -2.54 3.96
N VAL A 7 -1.13 -2.72 2.73
CA VAL A 7 -1.76 -1.68 1.92
C VAL A 7 -3.26 -1.99 1.87
N SER A 8 -4.09 -1.01 2.17
CA SER A 8 -5.56 -1.11 2.10
C SER A 8 -6.10 -0.08 1.13
N LEU A 9 -7.02 -0.48 0.27
CA LEU A 9 -7.72 0.39 -0.66
C LEU A 9 -9.19 0.48 -0.25
N ASP A 10 -9.65 1.70 0.04
CA ASP A 10 -11.06 2.04 0.13
C ASP A 10 -11.41 2.86 -1.12
N TYR A 11 -11.97 2.17 -2.12
CA TYR A 11 -12.23 2.75 -3.43
C TYR A 11 -13.27 3.87 -3.37
N GLU A 12 -14.37 3.62 -2.65
CA GLU A 12 -15.49 4.57 -2.54
C GLU A 12 -15.09 5.85 -1.81
N LYS A 13 -14.21 5.74 -0.80
CA LYS A 13 -13.68 6.92 -0.09
C LYS A 13 -12.48 7.57 -0.78
N GLY A 14 -11.98 7.02 -1.88
CA GLY A 14 -10.80 7.57 -2.54
C GLY A 14 -9.54 7.47 -1.68
N GLN A 15 -9.40 6.40 -0.88
CA GLN A 15 -8.38 6.33 0.17
C GLN A 15 -7.48 5.11 0.01
N VAL A 16 -6.17 5.32 0.19
CA VAL A 16 -5.18 4.24 0.29
C VAL A 16 -4.38 4.40 1.57
N ASP A 17 -4.43 3.40 2.42
CA ASP A 17 -3.74 3.38 3.71
C ASP A 17 -2.56 2.41 3.70
N PHE A 18 -1.46 2.85 4.30
CA PHE A 18 -0.26 2.07 4.53
C PHE A 18 -0.09 1.86 6.03
N PHE A 19 0.00 0.61 6.45
CA PHE A 19 0.19 0.24 7.85
C PHE A 19 1.47 -0.57 8.04
N ASP A 20 2.16 -0.33 9.16
CA ASP A 20 3.13 -1.31 9.68
C ASP A 20 2.30 -2.50 10.19
N ALA A 21 2.38 -3.63 9.49
CA ALA A 21 1.53 -4.77 9.78
C ALA A 21 1.89 -5.47 11.10
N ASP A 22 3.13 -5.32 11.56
CA ASP A 22 3.61 -5.94 12.79
C ASP A 22 3.24 -5.09 14.00
N ARG A 23 3.38 -3.77 13.88
CA ARG A 23 3.04 -2.80 14.93
C ARG A 23 1.59 -2.35 14.92
N ARG A 24 0.85 -2.68 13.86
CA ARG A 24 -0.56 -2.28 13.63
C ARG A 24 -0.76 -0.77 13.70
N SER A 25 0.23 -0.01 13.25
CA SER A 25 0.23 1.45 13.26
C SER A 25 0.12 2.00 11.85
N LEU A 26 -0.63 3.09 11.68
CA LEU A 26 -0.68 3.83 10.43
C LEU A 26 0.70 4.41 10.12
N ILE A 27 1.18 4.18 8.90
CA ILE A 27 2.37 4.82 8.34
C ILE A 27 1.94 6.08 7.60
N PHE A 28 0.97 5.94 6.68
CA PHE A 28 0.53 7.03 5.82
C PHE A 28 -0.83 6.75 5.19
N THR A 29 -1.55 7.81 4.84
CA THR A 29 -2.82 7.77 4.10
C THR A 29 -2.76 8.71 2.91
N PHE A 30 -3.03 8.19 1.72
CA PHE A 30 -3.45 9.01 0.58
C PHE A 30 -4.96 9.20 0.70
N ALA A 31 -5.41 10.44 0.94
CA ALA A 31 -6.82 10.79 1.03
C ALA A 31 -7.29 11.51 -0.25
N ALA A 32 -8.60 11.46 -0.50
CA ALA A 32 -9.29 12.21 -1.55
C ALA A 32 -8.79 11.92 -2.99
N ALA A 33 -8.38 10.69 -3.28
CA ALA A 33 -8.11 10.26 -4.64
C ALA A 33 -9.43 10.08 -5.41
N ALA A 34 -9.60 10.81 -6.50
CA ALA A 34 -10.69 10.56 -7.43
C ALA A 34 -10.26 9.44 -8.38
N PHE A 35 -10.74 8.22 -8.15
CA PHE A 35 -10.44 7.08 -9.03
C PHE A 35 -11.27 7.07 -10.32
N HIS A 36 -12.32 7.90 -10.40
CA HIS A 36 -13.12 8.12 -11.61
C HIS A 36 -13.67 6.83 -12.28
N GLY A 37 -13.96 5.78 -11.51
CA GLY A 37 -14.41 4.50 -12.05
C GLY A 37 -13.31 3.68 -12.75
N GLN A 38 -12.04 4.11 -12.67
CA GLN A 38 -10.90 3.39 -13.21
C GLN A 38 -10.48 2.25 -12.29
N SER A 39 -9.98 1.17 -12.88
CA SER A 39 -9.37 0.07 -12.12
C SER A 39 -8.06 0.52 -11.48
N VAL A 40 -7.89 0.23 -10.19
CA VAL A 40 -6.65 0.46 -9.45
C VAL A 40 -5.93 -0.87 -9.29
N TRP A 41 -4.62 -0.87 -9.53
CA TRP A 41 -3.78 -2.07 -9.46
C TRP A 41 -2.65 -1.88 -8.45
N PRO A 42 -2.26 -2.93 -7.70
CA PRO A 42 -1.06 -2.88 -6.88
C PRO A 42 0.16 -2.59 -7.75
N TRP A 43 0.99 -1.63 -7.33
CA TRP A 43 2.23 -1.28 -8.00
C TRP A 43 3.42 -1.53 -7.08
N PHE A 44 4.49 -2.10 -7.65
CA PHE A 44 5.68 -2.49 -6.92
C PHE A 44 6.92 -2.04 -7.67
N LEU A 45 7.83 -1.36 -6.97
CA LEU A 45 9.14 -1.02 -7.47
C LEU A 45 10.19 -1.59 -6.53
N VAL A 46 11.08 -2.41 -7.07
CA VAL A 46 12.20 -3.02 -6.35
C VAL A 46 13.48 -2.52 -6.99
N TRP A 47 14.39 -1.98 -6.19
CA TRP A 47 15.61 -1.38 -6.69
C TRP A 47 16.80 -1.76 -5.80
N GLY A 48 17.96 -1.98 -6.43
CA GLY A 48 19.21 -2.38 -5.76
C GLY A 48 19.52 -3.87 -5.93
N GLU A 49 20.81 -4.20 -5.90
CA GLU A 49 21.28 -5.59 -6.00
C GLU A 49 20.76 -6.43 -4.83
N GLY A 50 20.12 -7.56 -5.14
CA GLY A 50 19.57 -8.48 -4.13
C GLY A 50 18.26 -8.03 -3.45
N ALA A 51 17.68 -6.89 -3.85
CA ALA A 51 16.40 -6.44 -3.32
C ALA A 51 15.26 -7.35 -3.78
N GLN A 52 14.35 -7.67 -2.86
CA GLN A 52 13.18 -8.52 -3.14
C GLN A 52 11.99 -8.07 -2.31
N ILE A 53 10.79 -8.29 -2.85
CA ILE A 53 9.54 -8.19 -2.10
C ILE A 53 8.77 -9.49 -2.25
N THR A 54 7.93 -9.81 -1.28
CA THR A 54 7.07 -10.99 -1.33
C THR A 54 5.68 -10.60 -0.89
N LEU A 55 4.68 -10.99 -1.67
CA LEU A 55 3.28 -10.84 -1.29
C LEU A 55 2.89 -11.97 -0.35
N LYS A 56 2.18 -11.62 0.72
CA LYS A 56 1.53 -12.62 1.57
C LYS A 56 0.15 -12.90 0.98
N PRO A 57 -0.26 -14.18 0.88
CA PRO A 57 -1.62 -14.56 0.55
C PRO A 57 -2.64 -13.95 1.51
#